data_AF-A0A2E8ECF3-F1
#
_entry.id   AF-A0A2E8ECF3-F1
#
_cell.length_a   1.000
_cell.length_b   1.000
_cell.length_c   1.000
_cell.angle_alpha   90.00
_cell.angle_beta   90.00
_cell.angle_gamma   90.00
#
_symmetry.space_group_name_H-M   'P 1'
#
loop_
_entity.id
_entity.type
_entity.pdbx_description
1 polymer ?
#
loop_
_entity_poly.entity_id
_entity_poly.type
_entity_poly.pdbx_seq_one_letter_code
_entity_poly.pdbx_strand_id
1 'polypeptide(L)' 'MTRCKLCHRDDFKGGYCSYHENAHITLIEAYDEWKRSIGIIWNGYLEEIIQAEETGRWAREVAKDLLTESSPEN' A
#
# COMPACT_ATOMS: atom_id res chain seq x y z
N MET A 1 16.43 -15.04 8.00
CA MET A 1 15.98 -13.72 8.51
C MET A 1 15.14 -13.10 7.43
N THR A 2 13.82 -13.21 7.53
CA THR A 2 12.88 -12.59 6.61
C THR A 2 12.69 -11.16 7.07
N ARG A 3 13.12 -10.20 6.24
CA ARG A 3 13.02 -8.77 6.54
C ARG A 3 11.89 -8.18 5.72
N CYS A 4 11.28 -7.10 6.22
CA CYS A 4 10.34 -6.33 5.43
C CYS A 4 10.98 -5.92 4.10
N LYS A 5 10.28 -6.16 2.98
CA LYS A 5 10.77 -5.80 1.64
C LYS A 5 10.97 -4.29 1.44
N LEU A 6 10.30 -3.46 2.25
CA LEU A 6 10.33 -1.99 2.15
C LEU A 6 11.29 -1.30 3.12
N CYS A 7 11.35 -1.73 4.39
CA CYS A 7 12.17 -1.06 5.41
C CYS A 7 13.23 -1.95 6.07
N HIS A 8 13.38 -3.20 5.63
CA HIS A 8 14.35 -4.16 6.14
C HIS A 8 14.27 -4.49 7.64
N ARG A 9 13.19 -4.12 8.33
CA ARG A 9 12.97 -4.54 9.74
C ARG A 9 12.76 -6.04 9.85
N ASP A 10 13.23 -6.62 10.95
CA ASP A 10 13.15 -8.06 11.25
C ASP A 10 11.77 -8.53 11.74
N ASP A 11 10.86 -7.60 12.03
CA ASP A 11 9.50 -7.91 12.45
C ASP A 11 8.67 -8.26 11.21
N PHE A 12 8.23 -9.52 11.09
CA PHE A 12 7.66 -10.06 9.85
C PHE A 12 6.40 -10.91 10.10
N LYS A 13 5.32 -10.55 9.40
CA LYS A 13 4.24 -11.45 9.00
C LYS A 13 3.97 -11.24 7.51
N GLY A 14 4.13 -12.29 6.71
CA GLY A 14 3.59 -12.32 5.34
C GLY A 14 4.15 -11.34 4.30
N GLY A 15 5.35 -10.79 4.44
CA GLY A 15 6.01 -9.96 3.40
C GLY A 15 6.40 -8.55 3.89
N TYR A 16 5.60 -8.02 4.82
CA TYR A 16 5.75 -6.69 5.38
C TYR A 16 6.08 -6.74 6.88
N CYS A 17 6.56 -5.63 7.44
CA CYS A 17 6.60 -5.47 8.89
C CYS A 17 5.25 -5.04 9.43
N SER A 18 5.03 -5.16 10.74
CA SER A 18 3.77 -4.80 11.40
C SER A 18 3.23 -3.41 11.02
N TYR A 19 4.10 -2.42 10.77
CA TYR A 19 3.69 -1.07 10.33
C TYR A 19 3.21 -1.05 8.87
N HIS A 20 3.93 -1.69 7.96
CA HIS A 20 3.56 -1.78 6.55
C HIS A 20 2.36 -2.71 6.34
N GLU A 21 2.24 -3.79 7.11
CA GLU A 21 1.06 -4.66 7.11
C GLU A 21 -0.19 -3.90 7.56
N ASN A 22 -0.09 -3.14 8.66
CA ASN A 22 -1.20 -2.29 9.11
C ASN A 22 -1.56 -1.24 8.06
N ALA A 23 -0.57 -0.59 7.44
CA ALA A 23 -0.82 0.37 6.36
C ALA A 23 -1.50 -0.27 5.14
N HIS A 24 -1.10 -1.49 4.77
CA HIS A 24 -1.72 -2.26 3.69
C HIS A 24 -3.19 -2.56 3.97
N ILE A 25 -3.51 -3.01 5.19
CA ILE A 25 -4.90 -3.27 5.60
C ILE A 25 -5.72 -1.99 5.52
N THR A 26 -5.25 -0.89 6.11
CA THR A 26 -5.95 0.40 6.08
C THR A 26 -6.16 0.92 4.66
N LEU A 27 -5.19 0.72 3.75
CA LEU A 27 -5.36 1.09 2.33
C LEU A 27 -6.47 0.30 1.64
N ILE A 28 -6.57 -1.00 1.90
CA ILE A 28 -7.63 -1.84 1.33
C ILE A 28 -9.01 -1.42 1.85
N GLU A 29 -9.10 -1.14 3.15
CA GLU A 29 -10.35 -0.67 3.77
C GLU A 29 -10.78 0.68 3.18
N ALA A 30 -9.86 1.65 3.11
CA ALA A 30 -10.14 2.96 2.52
C ALA A 30 -10.46 2.87 1.02
N TYR A 31 -9.84 1.95 0.28
CA TYR A 31 -10.17 1.72 -1.13
C TYR A 31 -11.62 1.29 -1.32
N ASP A 32 -12.16 0.41 -0.48
CA ASP A 32 -13.56 -0.01 -0.58
C ASP A 32 -14.51 1.17 -0.38
N GLU A 33 -14.20 2.08 0.56
CA GLU A 33 -14.96 3.33 0.74
C GLU A 33 -14.89 4.24 -0.49
N TRP A 34 -13.69 4.46 -1.04
CA TRP A 34 -13.51 5.28 -2.24
C TRP A 34 -14.18 4.66 -3.47
N LYS A 35 -14.08 3.35 -3.64
CA LYS A 35 -14.74 2.61 -4.72
C LYS A 35 -16.26 2.74 -4.64
N ARG A 36 -16.83 2.67 -3.43
CA ARG A 36 -18.28 2.85 -3.22
C ARG A 36 -18.72 4.29 -3.39
N SER A 37 -17.89 5.25 -3.01
CA SER A 37 -18.21 6.69 -3.05
C SER A 37 -18.10 7.27 -4.46
N ILE A 38 -16.99 7.01 -5.16
CA ILE A 38 -16.64 7.66 -6.43
C ILE A 38 -16.36 6.69 -7.58
N GLY A 39 -16.38 5.37 -7.33
CA GLY A 39 -16.17 4.38 -8.39
C GLY A 39 -14.72 4.28 -8.90
N ILE A 40 -13.74 4.71 -8.10
CA ILE A 40 -12.32 4.71 -8.51
C ILE A 40 -11.77 3.28 -8.68
N ILE A 41 -10.93 3.11 -9.69
CA ILE A 41 -10.20 1.85 -9.92
C ILE A 41 -8.96 1.77 -9.02
N TRP A 42 -8.49 0.55 -8.73
CA TRP A 42 -7.38 0.30 -7.81
C TRP A 42 -6.13 1.13 -8.11
N ASN A 43 -5.65 1.13 -9.35
CA ASN A 43 -4.44 1.89 -9.72
C ASN A 43 -4.62 3.40 -9.52
N GLY A 44 -5.78 3.95 -9.87
CA GLY A 44 -6.08 5.37 -9.68
C GLY A 44 -6.12 5.76 -8.20
N TYR A 45 -6.69 4.89 -7.36
CA TYR A 45 -6.65 5.08 -5.91
C TYR A 45 -5.22 5.11 -5.37
N LEU A 46 -4.37 4.16 -5.78
CA LEU A 46 -2.98 4.13 -5.35
C LEU A 46 -2.21 5.38 -5.78
N GLU A 47 -2.42 5.87 -7.00
CA GLU A 47 -1.80 7.12 -7.48
C GLU A 47 -2.21 8.31 -6.61
N GLU A 48 -3.50 8.47 -6.32
CA GLU A 48 -4.01 9.54 -5.44
C GLU A 48 -3.39 9.47 -4.05
N ILE A 49 -3.30 8.27 -3.46
CA ILE A 49 -2.65 8.05 -2.16
C ILE A 49 -1.17 8.42 -2.20
N ILE A 50 -0.47 8.11 -3.30
CA ILE A 50 0.95 8.43 -3.46
C ILE A 50 1.17 9.95 -3.55
N GLN A 51 0.31 10.64 -4.28
CA GLN A 51 0.34 12.10 -4.47
C GLN A 51 -0.16 12.87 -3.24
N ALA A 52 -1.08 12.30 -2.46
CA ALA A 52 -1.62 12.92 -1.27
C ALA A 52 -0.52 13.15 -0.22
N GLU A 53 -0.25 14.41 0.09
CA GLU A 53 0.84 14.82 0.99
C GLU A 53 0.57 14.39 2.44
N GLU A 54 -0.71 14.34 2.82
CA GLU A 54 -1.24 13.84 4.10
C GLU A 54 -1.04 12.34 4.32
N THR A 55 -0.77 11.58 3.25
CA THR A 55 -0.53 10.15 3.34
C THR A 55 0.76 9.87 4.11
N GLY A 56 0.63 9.13 5.21
CA GLY A 56 1.77 8.68 6.00
C GLY A 56 2.76 7.87 5.17
N ARG A 57 4.05 8.00 5.48
CA ARG A 57 5.16 7.33 4.76
C ARG A 57 4.89 5.83 4.52
N TRP A 58 4.42 5.11 5.54
CA TRP A 58 4.14 3.66 5.45
C TRP A 58 3.10 3.32 4.38
N ALA A 59 2.00 4.06 4.34
CA ALA A 59 0.95 3.88 3.34
C ALA A 59 1.44 4.25 1.94
N ARG A 60 2.21 5.33 1.80
CA ARG A 60 2.79 5.73 0.51
C ARG A 60 3.75 4.67 -0.04
N GLU A 61 4.59 4.08 0.79
CA GLU A 61 5.53 3.03 0.36
C GLU A 61 4.79 1.75 -0.06
N VAL A 62 3.79 1.33 0.71
CA VAL A 62 2.95 0.17 0.35
C VAL A 62 2.17 0.42 -0.93
N ALA A 63 1.62 1.63 -1.12
CA ALA A 63 0.89 1.97 -2.34
C ALA A 63 1.80 1.91 -3.58
N LYS A 64 3.04 2.40 -3.48
CA LYS A 64 4.03 2.28 -4.56
C LYS A 64 4.38 0.84 -4.88
N ASP A 65 4.57 0.02 -3.85
CA ASP A 65 4.88 -1.39 -4.00
C ASP A 65 3.74 -2.14 -4.69
N LEU A 66 2.50 -1.96 -4.24
CA LEU A 66 1.30 -2.53 -4.86
C LEU A 66 1.11 -2.08 -6.32
N LEU A 67 1.37 -0.80 -6.62
CA LEU A 67 1.25 -0.27 -7.98
C LEU A 67 2.30 -0.90 -8.92
N THR A 68 3.48 -1.20 -8.37
CA THR A 68 4.56 -1.89 -9.09
C THR A 68 4.21 -3.38 -9.28
N GLU A 69 3.69 -4.07 -8.27
CA GLU A 69 3.21 -5.46 -8.39
C GLU A 69 2.02 -5.60 -9.35
N SER A 70 1.16 -4.58 -9.43
CA SER A 70 -0.01 -4.54 -10.33
C SER A 70 0.34 -4.23 -11.80
N SER A 71 1.60 -3.91 -12.09
CA SER A 71 2.13 -3.73 -13.44
C SER A 71 2.92 -4.98 -13.83
N PRO A 72 2.29 -6.02 -14.40
CA PRO A 72 3.01 -7.21 -14.84
C PRO A 72 3.76 -6.88 -16.13
N GLU A 73 4.96 -6.32 -15.99
CA GLU A 73 6.01 -6.43 -17.00
C GLU A 73 7.29 -7.01 -16.37
N ASN A 74 7.19 -8.25 -15.87
CA ASN A 74 8.11 -9.38 -16.11
C ASN A 74 7.81 -10.57 -15.19
#